data_AF-A0A183U2Z1-F1
#
_entry.id   AF-A0A183U2Z1-F1
#
_cell.length_a   1.000
_cell.length_b   1.000
_cell.length_c   1.000
_cell.angle_alpha   90.00
_cell.angle_beta   90.00
_cell.angle_gamma   90.00
#
_symmetry.space_group_name_H-M   'P 1'
#
loop_
_entity.id
_entity.type
_entity.pdbx_description
1 polymer ?
#
loop_
_entity_poly.entity_id
_entity_poly.type
_entity_poly.pdbx_seq_one_letter_code
_entity_poly.pdbx_strand_id
1 'polypeptide(L)'
;MNECLRDLFCAGRVEQGDMDRVMASCGGSILTTVSQINKSLLGSCGEFYEQQVGSERYNFFVNGSRAKSCTLILRGGAEQFIAETERSLHDAIMIVRRAKKNDSIVAGGGAVEMELSRHLREIAGTIAGKEQFFWQAFARMFEIIPQQLCYNAGIDATDILNKLRHKHAKGEKWAGVDINTESVRDNLEAYIWEPAVVKKVSVYLF
;
A
#
# COMPACT_ATOMS: atom_id res chain seq x y z
N MET A 1 23.30 0.69 -31.81
CA MET A 1 23.16 -0.50 -32.67
C MET A 1 24.14 -1.54 -32.16
N ASN A 2 23.69 -2.43 -31.28
CA ASN A 2 24.45 -3.61 -30.84
C ASN A 2 23.96 -4.83 -31.62
N GLU A 3 24.03 -4.78 -32.95
CA GLU A 3 23.78 -5.96 -33.77
C GLU A 3 25.07 -6.78 -33.80
N CYS A 4 25.10 -7.82 -32.97
CA CYS A 4 26.04 -8.91 -33.14
C CYS A 4 25.73 -9.60 -34.49
N LEU A 5 26.77 -9.96 -35.26
CA LEU A 5 26.75 -10.61 -36.58
C LEU A 5 26.00 -11.98 -36.66
N ARG A 6 25.18 -12.33 -35.67
CA ARG A 6 24.60 -13.66 -35.44
C ARG A 6 23.13 -13.64 -35.05
N ASP A 7 22.38 -12.59 -35.40
CA ASP A 7 20.95 -12.43 -35.06
C ASP A 7 20.66 -12.58 -33.56
N LEU A 8 21.59 -12.07 -32.73
CA LEU A 8 21.55 -12.17 -31.27
C LEU A 8 21.62 -10.77 -30.67
N PHE A 9 20.60 -10.42 -29.88
CA PHE A 9 20.61 -9.20 -29.08
C PHE A 9 21.43 -9.40 -27.79
N CYS A 10 22.35 -8.49 -27.52
CA CYS A 10 23.17 -8.50 -26.31
C CYS A 10 23.08 -7.14 -25.60
N ALA A 11 22.63 -7.14 -24.35
CA ALA A 11 22.72 -6.00 -23.44
C ALA A 11 23.90 -6.18 -22.48
N GLY A 12 24.63 -5.09 -22.20
CA GLY A 12 25.72 -5.06 -21.23
C GLY A 12 25.43 -4.05 -20.11
N ARG A 13 26.17 -4.15 -19.00
CA ARG A 13 25.98 -3.31 -17.79
C ARG A 13 24.56 -3.39 -17.21
N VAL A 14 23.97 -4.59 -17.22
CA VAL A 14 22.65 -4.85 -16.64
C VAL A 14 22.79 -4.89 -15.11
N GLU A 15 21.91 -4.18 -14.40
CA GLU A 15 21.89 -4.19 -12.93
C GLU A 15 21.44 -5.54 -12.38
N GLN A 16 21.90 -5.88 -11.17
CA GLN A 16 21.56 -7.15 -10.53
C GLN A 16 20.04 -7.35 -10.37
N GLY A 17 19.32 -6.28 -9.99
CA GLY A 17 17.87 -6.34 -9.82
C GLY A 17 17.13 -6.67 -11.12
N ASP A 18 17.63 -6.21 -12.27
CA ASP A 18 17.04 -6.53 -13.57
C ASP A 18 17.34 -7.96 -14.01
N MET A 19 18.54 -8.47 -13.71
CA MET A 19 18.85 -9.89 -13.92
C MET A 19 17.91 -10.80 -13.11
N ASP A 20 17.66 -10.45 -11.85
CA ASP A 20 16.75 -11.21 -10.98
C ASP A 20 15.30 -11.17 -11.48
N ARG A 21 14.83 -10.01 -11.98
CA ARG A 21 13.49 -9.85 -12.58
C ARG A 21 13.33 -10.65 -13.87
N VAL A 22 14.33 -10.62 -14.76
CA VAL A 22 14.30 -11.41 -16.02
C VAL A 22 14.32 -12.90 -15.71
N MET A 23 15.13 -13.34 -14.74
CA MET A 23 15.12 -14.72 -14.25
C MET A 23 13.76 -15.11 -13.66
N ALA A 24 13.14 -14.26 -12.84
CA ALA A 24 11.84 -14.52 -12.26
C ALA A 24 10.70 -14.56 -13.30
N SER A 25 10.77 -13.73 -14.34
CA SER A 25 9.75 -13.65 -15.40
C SER A 25 9.94 -14.70 -16.50
N CYS A 26 11.14 -14.78 -17.08
CA CYS A 26 11.44 -15.62 -18.24
C CYS A 26 11.95 -17.02 -17.85
N GLY A 27 12.46 -17.20 -16.63
CA GLY A 27 12.89 -18.50 -16.11
C GLY A 27 14.31 -18.94 -16.47
N GLY A 28 15.16 -18.03 -16.97
CA GLY A 28 16.58 -18.31 -17.25
C GLY A 28 17.46 -18.29 -16.00
N SER A 29 18.66 -18.85 -16.10
CA SER A 29 19.62 -18.92 -14.98
C SER A 29 20.80 -17.96 -15.20
N ILE A 30 21.28 -17.33 -14.13
CA ILE A 30 22.50 -16.52 -14.14
C ILE A 30 23.73 -17.44 -14.20
N LEU A 31 24.64 -17.17 -15.13
CA LEU A 31 25.90 -17.89 -15.29
C LEU A 31 27.08 -16.95 -15.07
N THR A 32 28.09 -17.44 -14.35
CA THR A 32 29.34 -16.70 -14.15
C THR A 32 30.31 -16.86 -15.32
N THR A 33 30.18 -17.95 -16.09
CA THR A 33 31.07 -18.27 -17.21
C THR A 33 30.26 -18.61 -18.46
N VAL A 34 30.68 -18.07 -19.61
CA VAL A 34 29.96 -18.17 -20.90
C VAL A 34 30.08 -19.56 -21.56
N SER A 35 31.08 -20.36 -21.19
CA SER A 35 31.34 -21.68 -21.76
C SER A 35 30.32 -22.76 -21.38
N GLN A 36 29.49 -22.51 -20.36
CA GLN A 36 28.53 -23.48 -19.83
C GLN A 36 27.08 -23.23 -20.29
N ILE A 37 26.86 -22.42 -21.32
CA ILE A 37 25.52 -22.14 -21.83
C ILE A 37 24.94 -23.42 -22.44
N ASN A 38 23.80 -23.85 -21.90
CA ASN A 38 23.02 -24.97 -22.41
C ASN A 38 21.55 -24.55 -22.58
N LYS A 39 20.78 -25.31 -23.35
CA LYS A 39 19.36 -24.98 -23.62
C LYS A 39 18.49 -25.01 -22.35
N SER A 40 18.82 -25.83 -21.36
CA SER A 40 18.06 -25.91 -20.10
C SER A 40 18.21 -24.68 -19.20
N LEU A 41 19.25 -23.86 -19.40
CA LEU A 41 19.52 -22.65 -18.62
C LEU A 41 18.90 -21.39 -19.26
N LEU A 42 18.43 -21.49 -20.50
CA LEU A 42 17.83 -20.38 -21.22
C LEU A 42 16.34 -20.23 -20.85
N GLY A 43 15.96 -19.01 -20.47
CA GLY A 43 14.56 -18.65 -20.26
C GLY A 43 13.82 -18.46 -21.58
N SER A 44 12.49 -18.37 -21.50
CA SER A 44 11.62 -18.08 -22.64
C SER A 44 10.63 -16.97 -22.31
N CYS A 45 10.37 -16.11 -23.29
CA CYS A 45 9.35 -15.06 -23.27
C CYS A 45 8.59 -15.07 -24.59
N GLY A 46 7.34 -14.62 -24.56
CA GLY A 46 6.50 -14.59 -25.76
C GLY A 46 6.94 -13.52 -26.76
N GLU A 47 7.37 -12.36 -26.27
CA GLU A 47 7.78 -11.25 -27.11
C GLU A 47 8.96 -10.50 -26.49
N PHE A 48 9.91 -10.13 -27.35
CA PHE A 48 11.02 -9.26 -27.02
C PHE A 48 11.09 -8.12 -28.04
N TYR A 49 11.13 -6.88 -27.56
CA TYR A 49 11.36 -5.72 -28.41
C TYR A 49 12.08 -4.59 -27.66
N GLU A 50 12.82 -3.78 -28.42
CA GLU A 50 13.38 -2.52 -27.95
C GLU A 50 12.42 -1.39 -28.32
N GLN A 51 12.01 -0.57 -27.35
CA GLN A 51 11.18 0.60 -27.60
C GLN A 51 11.78 1.83 -26.92
N GLN A 52 11.78 2.94 -27.64
CA GLN A 52 12.17 4.23 -27.10
C GLN A 52 11.05 4.79 -26.21
N VAL A 53 11.38 5.12 -24.97
CA VAL A 53 10.50 5.75 -23.99
C VAL A 53 11.17 7.02 -23.50
N GLY A 54 10.72 8.17 -23.99
CA GLY A 54 11.39 9.45 -23.74
C GLY A 54 12.71 9.55 -24.52
N SER A 55 13.79 9.91 -23.82
CA SER A 55 15.14 10.01 -24.40
C SER A 55 15.90 8.69 -24.43
N GLU A 56 15.42 7.66 -23.74
CA GLU A 56 16.13 6.39 -23.57
C GLU A 56 15.41 5.23 -24.26
N ARG A 57 16.17 4.17 -24.57
CA ARG A 57 15.64 2.93 -25.14
C ARG A 57 15.58 1.87 -24.06
N TYR A 58 14.44 1.19 -23.98
CA TYR A 58 14.20 0.12 -23.03
C TYR A 58 13.96 -1.20 -23.75
N ASN A 59 14.40 -2.28 -23.11
CA ASN A 59 14.22 -3.64 -23.57
C ASN A 59 13.04 -4.27 -22.85
N PHE A 60 12.05 -4.72 -23.60
CA PHE A 60 10.82 -5.29 -23.07
C PHE A 60 10.82 -6.80 -23.22
N PHE A 61 10.56 -7.49 -22.12
CA PHE A 61 10.35 -8.93 -22.07
C PHE A 61 8.89 -9.18 -21.68
N VAL A 62 8.05 -9.48 -22.66
CA VAL A 62 6.60 -9.63 -22.47
C VAL A 62 6.22 -11.11 -22.50
N ASN A 63 5.25 -11.50 -21.67
CA ASN A 63 4.76 -12.87 -21.55
C ASN A 63 5.87 -13.88 -21.23
N GLY A 64 6.63 -13.62 -20.17
CA GLY A 64 7.64 -14.56 -19.65
C GLY A 64 7.02 -15.91 -19.26
N SER A 65 7.71 -17.01 -19.53
CA SER A 65 7.22 -18.37 -19.28
C SER A 65 6.84 -18.65 -17.81
N ARG A 66 7.40 -17.87 -16.87
CA ARG A 66 7.14 -17.96 -15.43
C ARG A 66 6.50 -16.70 -14.87
N ALA A 67 5.74 -15.93 -15.67
CA ALA A 67 5.16 -14.60 -15.37
C ALA A 67 4.54 -14.43 -13.96
N LYS A 68 5.39 -14.36 -12.94
CA LYS A 68 5.11 -13.99 -11.55
C LYS A 68 5.63 -12.60 -11.23
N SER A 69 6.28 -11.96 -12.21
CA SER A 69 6.78 -10.60 -12.16
C SER A 69 6.06 -9.76 -13.21
N CYS A 70 5.67 -8.54 -12.83
CA CYS A 70 5.16 -7.52 -13.74
C CYS A 70 5.91 -6.22 -13.44
N THR A 71 6.15 -5.42 -14.48
CA THR A 71 6.86 -4.15 -14.38
C THR A 71 5.89 -3.03 -14.75
N LEU A 72 5.67 -2.09 -13.83
CA LEU A 72 4.91 -0.87 -14.09
C LEU A 72 5.88 0.23 -14.49
N ILE A 73 5.69 0.81 -15.68
CA ILE A 73 6.53 1.89 -16.18
C ILE A 73 5.88 3.21 -15.79
N LEU A 74 6.55 4.00 -14.95
CA LEU A 74 6.09 5.33 -14.55
C LEU A 74 6.76 6.38 -15.42
N ARG A 75 5.96 7.32 -15.94
CA ARG A 75 6.44 8.43 -16.75
C ARG A 75 5.88 9.72 -16.17
N GLY A 76 6.77 10.67 -15.88
CA GLY A 76 6.42 11.96 -15.29
C GLY A 76 7.40 13.04 -15.72
N GLY A 77 6.99 14.30 -15.57
CA GLY A 77 7.80 15.45 -15.97
C GLY A 77 8.91 15.83 -14.98
N ALA A 78 8.77 15.46 -13.70
CA ALA A 78 9.79 15.69 -12.68
C ALA A 78 9.97 14.46 -11.81
N GLU A 79 11.22 14.22 -11.40
CA GLU A 79 11.63 13.06 -10.60
C GLU A 79 10.88 12.96 -9.27
N GLN A 80 10.61 14.09 -8.63
CA GLN A 80 9.85 14.16 -7.37
C GLN A 80 8.44 13.58 -7.51
N PHE A 81 7.75 13.85 -8.63
CA PHE A 81 6.42 13.29 -8.87
C PHE A 81 6.47 11.80 -9.18
N ILE A 82 7.51 11.33 -9.86
CA ILE A 82 7.70 9.90 -10.13
C ILE A 82 7.95 9.14 -8.82
N ALA A 83 8.83 9.66 -7.97
CA ALA A 83 9.11 9.08 -6.65
C ALA A 83 7.86 9.03 -5.75
N GLU A 84 7.02 10.07 -5.79
CA GLU A 84 5.76 10.08 -5.05
C GLU A 84 4.74 9.07 -5.62
N THR A 85 4.68 8.96 -6.96
CA THR A 85 3.82 8.00 -7.64
C THR A 85 4.24 6.56 -7.34
N GLU A 86 5.54 6.29 -7.33
CA GLU A 86 6.10 4.98 -6.98
C GLU A 86 5.70 4.58 -5.56
N ARG A 87 5.91 5.48 -4.58
CA ARG A 87 5.50 5.24 -3.19
C ARG A 87 3.99 4.98 -3.07
N SER A 88 3.17 5.82 -3.68
CA SER A 88 1.72 5.69 -3.67
C SER A 88 1.24 4.36 -4.27
N LEU A 89 1.83 3.93 -5.40
CA LEU A 89 1.50 2.65 -6.04
C LEU A 89 1.97 1.46 -5.21
N HIS A 90 3.16 1.54 -4.62
CA HIS A 90 3.67 0.51 -3.74
C HIS A 90 2.70 0.26 -2.57
N ASP A 91 2.22 1.33 -1.92
CA ASP A 91 1.27 1.23 -0.82
C ASP A 91 -0.08 0.67 -1.29
N ALA A 92 -0.59 1.13 -2.43
CA ALA A 92 -1.82 0.60 -3.02
C ALA A 92 -1.72 -0.91 -3.31
N ILE A 93 -0.63 -1.37 -3.92
CA ILE A 93 -0.38 -2.80 -4.18
C ILE A 93 -0.34 -3.59 -2.87
N MET A 94 0.31 -3.06 -1.84
CA MET A 94 0.38 -3.72 -0.53
C MET A 94 -0.98 -3.81 0.15
N ILE A 95 -1.82 -2.77 0.05
CA ILE A 95 -3.20 -2.79 0.57
C ILE A 95 -4.03 -3.85 -0.14
N VAL A 96 -4.04 -3.85 -1.48
CA VAL A 96 -4.79 -4.84 -2.27
C VAL A 96 -4.30 -6.26 -2.00
N ARG A 97 -2.98 -6.46 -1.88
CA ARG A 97 -2.39 -7.76 -1.52
C ARG A 97 -2.83 -8.25 -0.15
N ARG A 98 -2.92 -7.36 0.85
CA ARG A 98 -3.38 -7.69 2.20
C ARG A 98 -4.88 -7.97 2.22
N ALA A 99 -5.67 -7.17 1.52
CA ALA A 99 -7.12 -7.37 1.37
C ALA A 99 -7.42 -8.72 0.70
N LYS A 100 -6.66 -9.11 -0.33
CA LYS A 100 -6.80 -10.42 -0.97
C LYS A 100 -6.44 -11.60 -0.05
N LYS A 101 -5.54 -11.40 0.92
CA LYS A 101 -5.10 -12.45 1.85
C LYS A 101 -5.98 -12.57 3.09
N ASN A 102 -6.70 -11.52 3.44
CA ASN A 102 -7.48 -11.46 4.67
C ASN A 102 -8.88 -10.93 4.35
N ASP A 103 -9.88 -11.80 4.49
CA ASP A 103 -11.27 -11.50 4.15
C ASP A 103 -11.93 -10.48 5.10
N SER A 104 -11.26 -10.13 6.20
CA SER A 104 -11.75 -9.15 7.18
C SER A 104 -11.19 -7.75 6.93
N ILE A 105 -12.07 -6.84 6.50
CA ILE A 105 -11.80 -5.41 6.34
C ILE A 105 -12.63 -4.60 7.31
N VAL A 106 -12.15 -3.40 7.64
CA VAL A 106 -12.82 -2.42 8.49
C VAL A 106 -12.70 -1.02 7.87
N ALA A 107 -13.52 -0.08 8.31
CA ALA A 107 -13.45 1.31 7.86
C ALA A 107 -12.17 1.99 8.36
N GLY A 108 -11.47 2.70 7.47
CA GLY A 108 -10.29 3.50 7.81
C GLY A 108 -10.62 4.91 8.30
N GLY A 109 -9.62 5.79 8.29
CA GLY A 109 -9.81 7.23 8.59
C GLY A 109 -10.23 7.51 10.04
N GLY A 110 -9.76 6.70 10.99
CA GLY A 110 -10.05 6.88 12.42
C GLY A 110 -11.41 6.36 12.88
N ALA A 111 -12.20 5.73 12.00
CA ALA A 111 -13.53 5.20 12.34
C ALA A 111 -13.45 4.11 13.43
N VAL A 112 -12.53 3.16 13.27
CA VAL A 112 -12.34 2.07 14.25
C VAL A 112 -11.88 2.62 15.60
N GLU A 113 -10.95 3.56 15.60
CA GLU A 113 -10.44 4.20 16.82
C GLU A 113 -11.54 4.97 17.56
N MET A 114 -12.41 5.66 16.83
CA MET A 114 -13.56 6.35 17.41
C MET A 114 -14.58 5.37 18.01
N GLU A 115 -14.85 4.26 17.32
CA GLU A 115 -15.76 3.22 17.82
C GLU A 115 -15.19 2.52 19.07
N LEU A 116 -13.87 2.25 19.10
CA LEU A 116 -13.18 1.75 20.29
C LEU A 116 -13.27 2.75 21.45
N SER A 117 -13.04 4.04 21.18
CA SER A 117 -13.19 5.10 22.18
C SER A 117 -14.60 5.13 22.78
N ARG A 118 -15.64 5.00 21.94
CA ARG A 118 -17.04 4.92 22.40
C ARG A 118 -17.26 3.73 23.33
N HIS A 119 -16.88 2.53 22.90
CA HIS A 119 -17.04 1.31 23.70
C HIS A 119 -16.29 1.37 25.03
N LEU A 120 -15.06 1.89 25.04
CA LEU A 120 -14.27 2.04 26.26
C LEU A 120 -14.89 3.04 27.23
N ARG A 121 -15.54 4.11 26.74
CA ARG A 121 -16.31 5.03 27.61
C ARG A 121 -17.53 4.39 28.23
N GLU A 122 -18.24 3.56 27.47
CA GLU A 122 -19.40 2.82 27.99
C GLU A 122 -18.97 1.88 29.12
N ILE A 123 -17.87 1.13 28.90
CA ILE A 123 -17.26 0.29 29.94
C ILE A 123 -16.84 1.14 31.16
N ALA A 124 -16.19 2.28 30.94
CA ALA A 124 -15.80 3.18 32.03
C ALA A 124 -17.00 3.66 32.86
N GLY A 125 -18.17 3.83 32.25
CA GLY A 125 -19.41 4.18 32.95
C GLY A 125 -19.94 3.09 33.90
N THR A 126 -19.56 1.83 33.67
CA THR A 126 -19.94 0.70 34.52
C THR A 126 -18.98 0.44 35.68
N ILE A 127 -17.78 1.01 35.64
CA ILE A 127 -16.73 0.81 36.64
C ILE A 127 -16.81 1.91 37.69
N ALA A 128 -16.86 1.51 38.97
CA ALA A 128 -16.87 2.43 40.09
C ALA A 128 -15.45 2.70 40.62
N GLY A 129 -15.23 3.91 41.13
CA GLY A 129 -13.99 4.30 41.79
C GLY A 129 -12.93 4.87 40.85
N LYS A 130 -11.68 4.89 41.31
CA LYS A 130 -10.58 5.60 40.63
C LYS A 130 -10.22 5.02 39.26
N GLU A 131 -10.49 3.73 39.04
CA GLU A 131 -10.22 3.04 37.77
C GLU A 131 -11.03 3.63 36.62
N GLN A 132 -12.19 4.22 36.89
CA GLN A 132 -13.00 4.91 35.88
C GLN A 132 -12.20 5.97 35.10
N PHE A 133 -11.38 6.76 35.81
CA PHE A 133 -10.57 7.81 35.18
C PHE A 133 -9.51 7.24 34.24
N PHE A 134 -8.95 6.07 34.57
CA PHE A 134 -8.00 5.38 33.70
C PHE A 134 -8.68 4.96 32.39
N TRP A 135 -9.84 4.30 32.45
CA TRP A 135 -10.57 3.88 31.26
C TRP A 135 -11.03 5.05 30.39
N GLN A 136 -11.43 6.17 31.00
CA GLN A 136 -11.77 7.40 30.28
C GLN A 136 -10.54 7.99 29.56
N ALA A 137 -9.37 8.01 30.21
CA ALA A 137 -8.13 8.46 29.60
C ALA A 137 -7.69 7.54 28.46
N PHE A 138 -7.80 6.22 28.67
CA PHE A 138 -7.49 5.21 27.65
C PHE A 138 -8.41 5.34 26.43
N ALA A 139 -9.71 5.54 26.64
CA ALA A 139 -10.64 5.84 25.55
C ALA A 139 -10.24 7.10 24.77
N ARG A 140 -9.84 8.17 25.47
CA ARG A 140 -9.42 9.43 24.84
C ARG A 140 -8.14 9.27 24.01
N MET A 141 -7.24 8.37 24.40
CA MET A 141 -6.00 8.10 23.66
C MET A 141 -6.29 7.67 22.22
N PHE A 142 -7.30 6.83 21.97
CA PHE A 142 -7.66 6.42 20.61
C PHE A 142 -8.09 7.59 19.70
N GLU A 143 -8.63 8.67 20.26
CA GLU A 143 -9.04 9.83 19.47
C GLU A 143 -7.86 10.63 18.92
N ILE A 144 -6.62 10.39 19.41
CA ILE A 144 -5.43 11.06 18.89
C ILE A 144 -5.17 10.71 17.42
N ILE A 145 -5.58 9.53 16.96
CA ILE A 145 -5.37 9.07 15.59
C ILE A 145 -6.18 9.91 14.59
N PRO A 146 -7.53 10.00 14.69
CA PRO A 146 -8.29 10.91 13.83
C PRO A 146 -7.92 12.39 14.07
N GLN A 147 -7.52 12.77 15.29
CA GLN A 147 -7.06 14.14 15.57
C GLN A 147 -5.81 14.49 14.76
N GLN A 148 -4.80 13.63 14.80
CA GLN A 148 -3.54 13.83 14.09
C GLN A 148 -3.75 13.79 12.57
N LEU A 149 -4.69 12.96 12.10
CA LEU A 149 -5.08 12.93 10.70
C LEU A 149 -5.60 14.31 10.24
N CYS A 150 -6.44 14.95 11.05
CA CYS A 150 -6.93 16.31 10.78
C CYS A 150 -5.79 17.33 10.77
N TYR A 151 -4.88 17.29 11.74
CA TYR A 151 -3.73 18.21 11.78
C TYR A 151 -2.81 18.06 10.58
N ASN A 152 -2.54 16.83 10.15
CA ASN A 152 -1.72 16.56 8.97
C ASN A 152 -2.40 17.06 7.68
N ALA A 153 -3.73 17.11 7.65
CA ALA A 153 -4.52 17.60 6.54
C ALA A 153 -4.84 19.11 6.62
N GLY A 154 -4.50 19.79 7.72
CA GLY A 154 -4.85 21.20 7.93
C GLY A 154 -6.34 21.45 8.27
N ILE A 155 -7.07 20.41 8.66
CA ILE A 155 -8.51 20.46 9.00
C ILE A 155 -8.69 20.80 10.49
N ASP A 156 -9.75 21.53 10.86
CA ASP A 156 -10.10 21.75 12.27
C ASP A 156 -10.49 20.43 12.96
N ALA A 157 -9.51 19.89 13.70
CA ALA A 157 -9.67 18.64 14.43
C ALA A 157 -10.77 18.70 15.49
N THR A 158 -11.07 19.88 16.05
CA THR A 158 -12.06 20.01 17.13
C THR A 158 -13.48 19.76 16.59
N ASP A 159 -13.81 20.41 15.47
CA ASP A 159 -15.10 20.25 14.81
C ASP A 159 -15.29 18.81 14.29
N ILE A 160 -14.28 18.26 13.61
CA ILE A 160 -14.32 16.89 13.09
C ILE A 160 -14.48 15.85 14.19
N LEU A 161 -13.72 15.96 15.29
CA LEU A 161 -13.85 15.02 16.42
C LEU A 161 -15.24 15.08 17.06
N ASN A 162 -15.83 16.27 17.18
CA ASN A 162 -17.18 16.40 17.74
C ASN A 162 -18.23 15.77 16.81
N LYS A 163 -18.12 15.98 15.50
CA LYS A 163 -18.98 15.34 14.49
C LYS A 163 -18.84 13.82 14.50
N LEU A 164 -17.62 13.31 14.59
CA LEU A 164 -17.33 11.87 14.70
C LEU A 164 -17.98 11.28 15.95
N ARG A 165 -17.73 11.85 17.13
CA ARG A 165 -18.33 11.39 18.39
C ARG A 165 -19.85 11.33 18.31
N HIS A 166 -20.48 12.35 17.72
CA HIS A 166 -21.94 12.39 17.55
C HIS A 166 -22.46 11.27 16.64
N LYS A 167 -21.82 11.02 15.50
CA LYS A 167 -22.20 9.94 14.58
C LYS A 167 -22.03 8.56 15.21
N HIS A 168 -20.89 8.32 15.87
CA HIS A 168 -20.65 7.07 16.57
C HIS A 168 -21.62 6.85 17.74
N ALA A 169 -21.98 7.91 18.47
CA ALA A 169 -23.01 7.83 19.52
C ALA A 169 -24.39 7.45 18.98
N LYS A 170 -24.69 7.76 17.71
CA LYS A 170 -25.92 7.33 17.00
C LYS A 170 -25.84 5.91 16.43
N GLY A 171 -24.71 5.23 16.57
CA GLY A 171 -24.49 3.87 16.06
C GLY A 171 -23.91 3.79 14.65
N GLU A 172 -23.48 4.92 14.06
CA GLU A 172 -22.77 4.94 12.77
C GLU A 172 -21.31 4.50 12.95
N LYS A 173 -21.08 3.19 13.05
CA LYS A 173 -19.76 2.60 13.41
C LYS A 173 -18.65 2.82 12.39
N TRP A 174 -19.01 3.06 11.13
CA TRP A 174 -18.06 3.25 10.03
C TRP A 174 -17.86 4.72 9.65
N ALA A 175 -18.40 5.63 10.46
CA ALA A 175 -18.15 7.05 10.28
C ALA A 175 -16.66 7.35 10.50
N GLY A 176 -15.98 7.92 9.51
CA GLY A 176 -14.57 8.28 9.62
C GLY A 176 -14.29 9.63 8.99
N VAL A 177 -13.05 10.10 9.15
CA VAL A 177 -12.56 11.32 8.50
C VAL A 177 -12.29 11.01 7.04
N ASP A 178 -12.86 11.81 6.15
CA ASP A 178 -12.49 11.88 4.75
C ASP A 178 -11.68 13.16 4.52
N ILE A 179 -10.40 12.96 4.19
CA ILE A 179 -9.44 14.05 4.00
C ILE A 179 -9.75 14.84 2.72
N ASN A 180 -10.32 14.20 1.70
CA ASN A 180 -10.59 14.85 0.42
C ASN A 180 -11.79 15.79 0.47
N THR A 181 -12.78 15.45 1.30
CA THR A 181 -13.99 16.26 1.50
C THR A 181 -13.96 17.08 2.78
N GLU A 182 -12.87 16.97 3.56
CA GLU A 182 -12.70 17.60 4.87
C GLU A 182 -13.91 17.40 5.79
N SER A 183 -14.52 16.21 5.74
CA SER A 183 -15.80 15.94 6.38
C SER A 183 -15.88 14.53 6.99
N VAL A 184 -16.96 14.27 7.73
CA VAL A 184 -17.22 12.95 8.34
C VAL A 184 -18.28 12.22 7.54
N ARG A 185 -17.97 11.01 7.05
CA ARG A 185 -18.86 10.17 6.24
C ARG A 185 -18.68 8.70 6.57
N ASP A 186 -19.54 7.84 6.04
CA ASP A 186 -19.30 6.40 6.08
C ASP A 186 -18.10 6.04 5.19
N ASN A 187 -17.01 5.65 5.83
CA ASN A 187 -15.75 5.34 5.16
C ASN A 187 -15.76 3.92 4.54
N LEU A 188 -16.63 3.03 5.02
CA LEU A 188 -16.79 1.71 4.42
C LEU A 188 -17.45 1.84 3.03
N GLU A 189 -18.51 2.64 2.94
CA GLU A 189 -19.17 2.99 1.67
C GLU A 189 -18.28 3.85 0.76
N ALA A 190 -17.37 4.65 1.34
CA ALA A 190 -16.39 5.45 0.60
C ALA A 190 -15.23 4.64 0.00
N TYR A 191 -15.20 3.32 0.16
CA TYR A 191 -14.08 2.45 -0.23
C TYR A 191 -12.76 2.77 0.51
N ILE A 192 -12.84 3.39 1.70
CA ILE A 192 -11.69 3.66 2.57
C ILE A 192 -11.57 2.49 3.54
N TRP A 193 -10.87 1.45 3.10
CA TRP A 193 -10.76 0.19 3.83
C TRP A 193 -9.38 -0.02 4.42
N GLU A 194 -9.36 -0.59 5.62
CA GLU A 194 -8.16 -1.09 6.25
C GLU A 194 -8.31 -2.60 6.56
N PRO A 195 -7.26 -3.42 6.36
CA PRO A 195 -7.31 -4.82 6.78
C PRO A 195 -7.42 -4.91 8.31
N ALA A 196 -8.37 -5.69 8.81
CA ALA A 196 -8.61 -5.80 10.26
C ALA A 196 -7.37 -6.30 11.03
N VAL A 197 -6.53 -7.11 10.40
CA VAL A 197 -5.25 -7.58 10.98
C VAL A 197 -4.31 -6.42 11.31
N VAL A 198 -4.27 -5.38 10.46
CA VAL A 198 -3.42 -4.20 10.72
C VAL A 198 -3.91 -3.49 11.97
N LYS A 199 -5.22 -3.22 12.08
CA LYS A 199 -5.80 -2.60 13.29
C LYS A 199 -5.56 -3.41 14.55
N LYS A 200 -5.75 -4.74 14.50
CA LYS A 200 -5.49 -5.62 15.66
C LYS A 200 -4.04 -5.46 16.14
N VAL A 201 -3.08 -5.59 15.22
CA VAL A 201 -1.66 -5.46 15.56
C VAL A 201 -1.34 -4.07 16.10
N SER A 202 -1.86 -3.01 15.48
CA SER A 202 -1.65 -1.63 15.94
C SER A 202 -2.16 -1.42 17.36
N VAL A 203 -3.36 -1.88 17.70
CA VAL A 203 -3.93 -1.76 19.06
C VAL A 203 -3.13 -2.57 20.08
N TYR A 204 -2.62 -3.75 19.71
CA TYR A 204 -1.79 -4.57 20.60
C TYR A 204 -0.40 -4.00 20.88
N LEU A 205 0.13 -3.16 19.98
CA LEU A 205 1.48 -2.59 20.07
C LEU A 205 1.51 -1.20 20.70
N PHE A 206 0.35 -0.61 21.02
CA PHE A 206 0.23 0.57 21.86
C PHE A 206 0.43 0.21 23.34
#